data_AF-A0A2G6FZZ1-F1
#
_entry.id   AF-A0A2G6FZZ1-F1
#
_cell.length_a   1.000
_cell.length_b   1.000
_cell.length_c   1.000
_cell.angle_alpha   90.00
_cell.angle_beta   90.00
_cell.angle_gamma   90.00
#
_symmetry.space_group_name_H-M   'P 1'
#
loop_
_entity.id
_entity.type
_entity.pdbx_description
1 polymer ?
#
loop_
_entity_poly.entity_id
_entity_poly.type
_entity_poly.pdbx_seq_one_letter_code
_entity_poly.pdbx_strand_id
1 'polypeptide(L)'
;ENIAISALDTEGDISNFFQAGISRGESRQLKWDEDKFLEALSDDFNGVRDLFIERDGHLGKMYLFDQAIEDMTDSIDGMFKISNDALNKRIDYAEQGIARYELSVESYRETLERKFTAMEMMMSQLQAQGSYLAGLNI
;
A
#
# COMPACT_ATOMS: atom_id res chain seq x y z
N GLU A 1 -17.09 -19.96 12.68
CA GLU A 1 -15.72 -20.22 13.18
C GLU A 1 -15.40 -19.32 14.39
N ASN A 2 -14.46 -19.73 15.24
CA ASN A 2 -14.02 -18.92 16.40
C ASN A 2 -13.20 -17.70 15.94
N ILE A 3 -13.44 -16.55 16.56
CA ILE A 3 -12.65 -15.34 16.35
C ILE A 3 -11.44 -15.47 17.29
N ALA A 4 -10.32 -15.94 16.75
CA ALA A 4 -9.10 -16.14 17.52
C ALA A 4 -8.44 -14.79 17.84
N ILE A 5 -8.75 -14.25 19.02
CA ILE A 5 -7.86 -13.35 19.76
C ILE A 5 -7.27 -14.23 20.87
N SER A 6 -5.93 -14.27 20.96
CA SER A 6 -5.19 -15.14 21.87
C SER A 6 -5.81 -15.10 23.28
N ALA A 7 -5.94 -16.27 23.89
CA ALA A 7 -6.51 -16.42 25.22
C ALA A 7 -5.68 -15.61 26.23
N LEU A 8 -6.21 -14.46 26.63
CA LEU A 8 -5.91 -13.88 27.93
C LEU A 8 -6.71 -14.67 28.97
N ASP A 9 -6.10 -14.88 30.13
CA ASP A 9 -6.70 -15.57 31.27
C ASP A 9 -7.97 -14.83 31.69
N THR A 10 -9.13 -15.40 31.38
CA THR A 10 -10.44 -14.86 31.77
C THR A 10 -10.91 -15.62 33.00
N GLU A 11 -11.15 -14.92 34.10
CA GLU A 11 -11.81 -15.50 35.27
C GLU A 11 -13.29 -15.72 34.94
N GLY A 12 -13.65 -16.93 34.47
CA GLY A 12 -15.01 -17.30 34.12
C GLY A 12 -15.09 -18.49 33.16
N ASP A 13 -16.26 -19.13 33.09
CA ASP A 13 -16.51 -20.23 32.15
C ASP A 13 -16.64 -19.69 30.71
N ILE A 14 -16.97 -18.40 30.58
CA ILE A 14 -17.03 -17.67 29.32
C ILE A 14 -15.71 -16.93 29.07
N SER A 15 -14.92 -17.48 28.15
CA SER A 15 -13.59 -17.00 27.79
C SER A 15 -13.46 -16.55 26.33
N ASN A 16 -14.51 -16.66 25.50
CA ASN A 16 -14.46 -16.22 24.11
C ASN A 16 -15.80 -15.73 23.55
N PHE A 17 -15.72 -14.92 22.49
CA PHE A 17 -16.88 -14.33 21.82
C PHE A 17 -17.88 -15.37 21.29
N PHE A 18 -17.42 -16.56 20.89
CA PHE A 18 -18.31 -17.62 20.42
C PHE A 18 -19.22 -18.17 21.53
N GLN A 19 -18.70 -18.29 22.75
CA GLN A 19 -19.50 -18.64 23.92
C GLN A 19 -20.51 -17.54 24.24
N ALA A 20 -20.12 -16.28 24.11
CA ALA A 20 -21.00 -15.12 24.24
C ALA A 20 -21.88 -14.85 23.00
N GLY A 21 -22.23 -15.85 22.19
CA GLY A 21 -23.18 -15.66 21.08
C GLY A 21 -22.68 -14.84 19.87
N ILE A 22 -21.38 -14.51 19.79
CA ILE A 22 -20.79 -13.76 18.67
C ILE A 22 -19.88 -14.70 17.86
N SER A 23 -20.19 -14.88 16.59
CA SER A 23 -19.48 -15.82 15.71
C SER A 23 -19.11 -15.20 14.38
N ARG A 24 -18.13 -15.80 13.69
CA ARG A 24 -17.83 -15.47 12.29
C ARG A 24 -18.69 -16.31 11.36
N GLY A 25 -19.50 -15.63 10.53
CA GLY A 25 -20.28 -16.22 9.44
C GLY A 25 -19.42 -16.55 8.20
N GLU A 26 -20.03 -17.23 7.23
CA GLU A 26 -19.34 -17.75 6.03
C GLU A 26 -18.73 -16.65 5.16
N SER A 27 -19.37 -15.48 5.07
CA SER A 27 -18.86 -14.31 4.35
C SER A 27 -17.97 -13.41 5.22
N ARG A 28 -17.42 -13.96 6.31
CA ARG A 28 -16.57 -13.27 7.30
C ARG A 28 -17.25 -12.12 8.06
N GLN A 29 -18.57 -12.03 8.00
CA GLN A 29 -19.35 -11.11 8.83
C GLN A 29 -19.41 -11.60 10.28
N LEU A 30 -19.56 -10.66 11.21
CA LEU A 30 -19.97 -10.99 12.57
C LEU A 30 -21.45 -11.37 12.56
N LYS A 31 -21.76 -12.54 13.11
CA LYS A 31 -23.12 -13.02 13.35
C LYS A 31 -23.36 -12.99 14.86
N TRP A 32 -24.47 -12.38 15.25
CA TRP A 32 -24.93 -12.34 16.62
C TRP A 32 -26.11 -13.29 16.81
N ASP A 33 -26.05 -14.07 17.88
CA ASP A 33 -27.08 -14.97 18.38
C ASP A 33 -27.58 -14.40 19.71
N GLU A 34 -28.74 -13.74 19.68
CA GLU A 34 -29.30 -13.03 20.83
C GLU A 34 -29.67 -13.98 21.97
N ASP A 35 -30.32 -15.10 21.66
CA ASP A 35 -30.74 -16.09 22.66
C ASP A 35 -29.51 -16.65 23.40
N LYS A 36 -28.47 -17.03 22.66
CA LYS A 36 -27.22 -17.51 23.25
C LYS A 36 -26.49 -16.43 24.03
N PHE A 37 -26.53 -15.18 23.58
CA PHE A 37 -25.94 -14.06 24.32
C PHE A 37 -26.66 -13.82 25.65
N LEU A 38 -27.99 -13.89 25.68
CA LEU A 38 -28.78 -13.73 26.90
C LEU A 38 -28.58 -14.89 27.88
N GLU A 39 -28.48 -16.13 27.38
CA GLU A 39 -28.12 -17.31 28.18
C GLU A 39 -26.74 -17.13 28.81
N ALA A 40 -25.73 -16.78 28.00
CA ALA A 40 -24.37 -16.49 28.45
C ALA A 40 -24.32 -15.39 29.52
N LEU A 41 -25.09 -14.31 29.35
CA LEU A 41 -25.15 -13.20 30.31
C LEU A 41 -25.80 -13.60 31.63
N SER A 42 -26.80 -14.50 31.59
CA SER A 42 -27.46 -15.04 32.77
C SER A 42 -26.56 -16.02 33.53
N ASP A 43 -25.80 -16.84 32.80
CA ASP A 43 -24.94 -17.88 33.37
C ASP A 43 -23.65 -17.29 33.94
N ASP A 44 -22.99 -16.37 33.21
CA ASP A 44 -21.72 -15.76 33.62
C ASP A 44 -21.60 -14.31 33.13
N PHE A 45 -22.29 -13.41 33.84
CA PHE A 45 -22.20 -11.97 33.58
C PHE A 45 -20.76 -11.43 33.61
N ASN A 46 -19.93 -11.92 34.54
CA ASN A 46 -18.56 -11.43 34.68
C ASN A 46 -17.72 -11.85 33.49
N GLY A 47 -17.77 -13.12 33.10
CA GLY A 47 -17.06 -13.62 31.91
C GLY A 47 -17.48 -12.90 30.63
N VAL A 48 -18.78 -12.66 30.42
CA VAL A 48 -19.25 -11.86 29.27
C VAL A 48 -18.71 -10.43 29.33
N ARG A 49 -18.79 -9.75 30.48
CA ARG A 49 -18.28 -8.38 30.64
C ARG A 49 -16.79 -8.29 30.36
N ASP A 50 -16.01 -9.23 30.88
CA ASP A 50 -14.55 -9.22 30.82
C ASP A 50 -14.03 -9.51 29.40
N LEU A 51 -14.88 -10.00 28.48
CA LEU A 51 -14.57 -10.04 27.05
C LEU A 51 -14.52 -8.65 26.41
N PHE A 52 -15.31 -7.70 26.91
CA PHE A 52 -15.48 -6.39 26.28
C PHE A 52 -14.75 -5.25 26.99
N ILE A 53 -14.53 -5.38 28.30
CA ILE A 53 -14.06 -4.28 29.14
C ILE A 53 -12.78 -4.70 29.86
N GLU A 54 -11.82 -3.77 29.97
CA GLU A 54 -10.65 -3.92 30.82
C GLU A 54 -11.02 -3.78 32.31
N ARG A 55 -10.53 -4.68 33.16
CA ARG A 55 -10.63 -4.56 34.62
C ARG A 55 -9.46 -5.23 35.32
N ASP A 56 -9.02 -4.66 36.44
CA ASP A 56 -8.01 -5.25 37.33
C ASP A 56 -6.70 -5.69 36.64
N GLY A 57 -6.32 -5.02 35.54
CA GLY A 57 -5.14 -5.37 34.74
C GLY A 57 -5.35 -6.49 33.71
N HIS A 58 -6.58 -7.03 33.61
CA HIS A 58 -6.99 -7.93 32.55
C HIS A 58 -7.57 -7.12 31.39
N LEU A 59 -6.85 -7.09 30.28
CA LEU A 59 -7.33 -6.47 29.05
C LEU A 59 -8.46 -7.32 28.45
N GLY A 60 -9.63 -6.73 28.27
CA GLY A 60 -10.71 -7.40 27.55
C GLY A 60 -10.30 -7.70 26.10
N LYS A 61 -10.83 -8.78 25.53
CA LYS A 61 -10.51 -9.16 24.14
C LYS A 61 -10.91 -8.09 23.13
N MET A 62 -11.94 -7.30 23.43
CA MET A 62 -12.33 -6.14 22.62
C MET A 62 -11.30 -5.01 22.66
N TYR A 63 -10.62 -4.80 23.79
CA TYR A 63 -9.54 -3.83 23.88
C TYR A 63 -8.35 -4.22 23.00
N LEU A 64 -7.96 -5.50 23.00
CA LEU A 64 -6.93 -5.99 22.08
C LEU A 64 -7.32 -5.81 20.61
N PHE A 65 -8.60 -5.96 20.30
CA PHE A 65 -9.12 -5.73 18.95
C PHE A 65 -9.05 -4.25 18.57
N ASP A 66 -9.38 -3.35 19.50
CA ASP A 66 -9.28 -1.90 19.31
C ASP A 66 -7.83 -1.46 19.08
N GLN A 67 -6.89 -1.92 19.92
CA GLN A 67 -5.46 -1.66 19.76
C GLN A 67 -4.92 -2.18 18.42
N ALA A 68 -5.34 -3.36 17.98
CA ALA A 68 -4.92 -3.89 16.67
C ALA A 68 -5.47 -3.07 15.49
N ILE A 69 -6.66 -2.47 15.63
CA ILE A 69 -7.20 -1.54 14.64
C ILE A 69 -6.42 -0.23 14.69
N GLU A 70 -6.14 0.31 15.87
CA GLU A 70 -5.37 1.54 16.06
C GLU A 70 -3.97 1.41 15.44
N ASP A 71 -3.20 0.37 15.80
CA ASP A 71 -1.87 0.08 15.24
C ASP A 71 -1.86 -0.03 13.70
N MET A 72 -2.97 -0.49 13.11
CA MET A 72 -3.07 -0.64 11.66
C MET A 72 -3.51 0.66 10.97
N THR A 73 -4.38 1.43 11.64
CA THR A 73 -5.09 2.59 11.06
C THR A 73 -4.56 3.93 11.51
N ASP A 74 -3.61 3.96 12.45
CA ASP A 74 -3.02 5.20 12.92
C ASP A 74 -2.44 6.03 11.76
N SER A 75 -2.69 7.33 11.83
CA SER A 75 -2.39 8.27 10.74
C SER A 75 -0.92 8.71 10.69
N ILE A 76 -0.16 8.47 11.76
CA ILE A 76 1.22 8.86 11.97
C ILE A 76 2.15 7.68 11.73
N ASP A 77 1.95 6.58 12.45
CA ASP A 77 2.82 5.40 12.42
C ASP A 77 2.10 4.08 12.13
N GLY A 78 0.80 4.15 11.84
CA GLY A 78 0.01 2.96 11.51
C GLY A 78 0.51 2.23 10.26
N MET A 79 0.29 0.91 10.23
CA MET A 79 0.80 0.04 9.16
C MET A 79 0.37 0.51 7.75
N PHE A 80 -0.86 1.00 7.60
CA PHE A 80 -1.33 1.53 6.31
C PHE A 80 -0.62 2.83 5.93
N LYS A 81 -0.34 3.72 6.89
CA LYS A 81 0.40 4.96 6.66
C LYS A 81 1.81 4.66 6.16
N ILE A 82 2.53 3.78 6.85
CA ILE A 82 3.90 3.36 6.48
C ILE A 82 3.90 2.78 5.05
N SER A 83 2.94 1.90 4.77
CA SER A 83 2.82 1.28 3.45
C SER A 83 2.55 2.31 2.35
N ASN A 84 1.65 3.26 2.60
CA ASN A 84 1.32 4.33 1.67
C ASN A 84 2.53 5.24 1.41
N ASP A 85 3.25 5.65 2.46
CA ASP A 85 4.46 6.48 2.33
C ASP A 85 5.56 5.79 1.53
N ALA A 86 5.75 4.48 1.72
CA ALA A 86 6.71 3.70 0.97
C ALA A 86 6.34 3.63 -0.52
N LEU A 87 5.06 3.48 -0.84
CA LEU A 87 4.56 3.49 -2.21
C LEU A 87 4.69 4.88 -2.84
N ASN A 88 4.34 5.95 -2.14
CA ASN A 88 4.50 7.32 -2.62
C ASN A 88 5.96 7.66 -2.92
N LYS A 89 6.90 7.28 -2.05
CA LYS A 89 8.33 7.44 -2.32
C LYS A 89 8.78 6.70 -3.59
N ARG A 90 8.25 5.49 -3.83
CA ARG A 90 8.56 4.75 -5.06
C ARG A 90 8.00 5.45 -6.29
N ILE A 91 6.81 6.04 -6.19
CA ILE A 91 6.22 6.86 -7.26
C ILE A 91 7.12 8.06 -7.52
N ASP A 92 7.52 8.82 -6.50
CA ASP A 92 8.39 9.99 -6.64
C ASP A 92 9.72 9.65 -7.34
N TYR A 93 10.35 8.54 -6.96
CA TYR A 93 11.59 8.08 -7.61
C TYR A 93 11.38 7.68 -9.07
N ALA A 94 10.23 7.08 -9.39
CA ALA A 94 9.88 6.73 -10.76
C ALA A 94 9.66 7.99 -11.61
N GLU A 95 8.93 8.99 -11.10
CA GLU A 95 8.70 10.28 -11.76
C GLU A 95 10.01 11.02 -12.03
N GLN A 96 10.91 11.09 -11.03
CA GLN A 96 12.24 11.68 -11.22
C GLN A 96 13.06 10.91 -12.26
N GLY A 97 12.89 9.58 -12.35
CA GLY A 97 13.50 8.75 -13.38
C GLY A 97 13.00 9.11 -14.78
N ILE A 98 11.68 9.21 -14.93
CA ILE A 98 11.03 9.59 -16.18
C ILE A 98 11.54 10.96 -16.67
N ALA A 99 11.56 11.97 -15.79
CA ALA A 99 12.03 13.31 -16.15
C ALA A 99 13.48 13.33 -16.66
N ARG A 100 14.37 12.53 -16.06
CA ARG A 100 15.75 12.40 -16.54
C ARG A 100 15.83 11.73 -17.92
N TYR A 101 15.02 10.72 -18.17
CA TYR A 101 14.98 10.06 -19.47
C TYR A 101 14.42 10.97 -20.56
N GLU A 102 13.38 11.74 -20.27
CA GLU A 102 12.84 12.75 -21.20
C GLU A 102 13.92 13.76 -21.62
N LEU A 103 14.67 14.30 -20.66
CA LEU A 103 15.78 15.22 -20.95
C LEU A 103 16.88 14.55 -21.79
N SER A 104 17.20 13.28 -21.52
CA SER A 104 18.20 12.53 -22.28
C SER A 104 17.75 12.27 -23.73
N VAL A 105 16.49 11.92 -23.94
CA VAL A 105 15.91 11.72 -25.28
C VAL A 105 15.94 13.02 -26.07
N GLU A 106 15.59 14.14 -25.43
CA GLU A 106 15.60 15.45 -26.06
C GLU A 106 17.02 15.90 -26.44
N SER A 107 17.98 15.76 -25.53
CA SER A 107 19.39 16.07 -25.82
C SER A 107 19.96 15.20 -26.95
N TYR A 108 19.54 13.95 -27.02
CA TYR A 108 19.92 13.04 -28.10
C TYR A 108 19.32 13.47 -29.44
N ARG A 109 18.04 13.86 -29.46
CA ARG A 109 17.36 14.42 -30.64
C ARG A 109 18.10 15.65 -31.17
N GLU A 110 18.40 16.63 -30.33
CA GLU A 110 19.14 17.82 -30.76
C GLU A 110 20.53 17.47 -31.32
N THR A 111 21.20 16.49 -30.73
CA THR A 111 22.51 16.04 -31.22
C THR A 111 22.39 15.41 -32.60
N LEU A 112 21.34 14.62 -32.85
CA LEU A 112 21.06 14.06 -34.16
C LEU A 112 20.73 15.15 -35.18
N GLU A 113 19.94 16.15 -34.81
CA GLU A 113 19.62 17.30 -35.69
C GLU A 113 20.89 18.07 -36.08
N ARG A 114 21.75 18.41 -35.12
CA ARG A 114 23.04 19.07 -35.40
C ARG A 114 23.91 18.25 -36.35
N LYS A 115 23.99 16.93 -36.13
CA LYS A 115 24.75 16.02 -37.01
C LYS A 115 24.16 15.97 -38.41
N PHE A 116 22.84 15.93 -38.52
CA PHE A 116 22.14 15.92 -39.80
C PHE A 116 22.42 17.21 -40.59
N THR A 117 22.26 18.39 -39.97
CA THR A 117 22.60 19.68 -40.62
C THR A 117 24.07 19.74 -41.05
N ALA A 118 25.00 19.23 -40.23
CA ALA A 118 26.42 19.18 -40.60
C ALA A 118 26.68 18.27 -41.81
N MET A 119 26.01 17.12 -41.89
CA MET A 119 26.08 16.23 -43.04
C MET A 119 25.49 16.87 -44.30
N GLU A 120 24.38 17.60 -44.20
CA GLU A 120 23.79 18.34 -45.33
C GLU A 120 24.73 19.41 -45.87
N MET A 121 25.36 20.20 -44.99
CA MET A 121 26.35 21.20 -45.39
C MET A 121 27.56 20.56 -46.09
N MET A 122 28.07 19.46 -45.55
CA MET A 122 29.19 18.73 -46.16
C MET A 122 28.79 18.16 -47.54
N MET A 123 27.59 17.60 -47.67
CA MET A 123 27.07 17.12 -48.95
C MET A 123 26.95 18.25 -49.98
N SER A 124 26.40 19.40 -49.58
CA SER A 124 26.32 20.59 -50.44
C SER A 124 27.70 21.04 -50.91
N GLN A 125 28.69 21.07 -50.01
CA GLN A 125 30.07 21.42 -50.35
C GLN A 125 30.73 20.39 -51.29
N LEU A 126 30.45 19.09 -51.11
CA LEU A 126 30.93 18.03 -52.00
C LEU A 126 30.30 18.14 -53.40
N GLN A 127 29.00 18.45 -53.49
CA GLN A 127 28.32 18.67 -54.77
C GLN A 127 28.88 19.89 -55.53
N ALA A 128 29.18 20.98 -54.81
CA ALA A 128 29.82 22.16 -55.38
C ALA A 128 31.23 21.85 -55.93
N GLN A 129 32.02 21.07 -55.18
CA GLN A 129 33.34 20.60 -55.62
C GLN A 129 33.24 19.68 -56.84
N GLY A 130 32.29 18.74 -56.87
CA GLY A 130 32.07 17.86 -58.02
C GLY A 130 31.70 18.64 -59.29
N SER A 131 30.86 19.66 -59.17
CA SER A 131 30.48 20.55 -60.29
C SER A 131 31.68 21.33 -60.82
N TYR A 132 32.53 21.84 -59.93
CA TYR A 132 33.77 22.54 -60.31
C TYR A 132 34.75 21.64 -61.06
N LEU A 133 34.96 20.41 -60.60
CA LEU A 133 35.83 19.43 -61.27
C LEU A 133 35.27 19.00 -62.63
N ALA A 134 33.94 18.83 -62.74
CA ALA A 134 33.30 18.51 -64.01
C ALA A 134 33.42 19.67 -65.04
N GLY A 135 33.39 20.92 -64.58
CA GLY A 135 33.59 22.10 -65.43
C GLY A 135 35.05 22.37 -65.83
N LEU A 136 36.02 21.74 -65.16
CA LEU A 136 37.44 21.80 -65.51
C LEU A 136 37.87 20.76 -66.55
N ASN A 137 37.04 19.74 -66.82
CA ASN A 137 37.21 18.89 -67.99
C ASN A 137 36.72 19.62 -69.24
N ILE A 138 37.66 20.25 -69.95
CA ILE A 138 37.64 20.44 -71.41
C ILE A 138 38.19 19.15 -72.03
#